data_AF-A0A0G4LK76-F1
#
_entry.id   AF-A0A0G4LK76-F1
#
_cell.length_a   1.000
_cell.length_b   1.000
_cell.length_c   1.000
_cell.angle_alpha   90.00
_cell.angle_beta   90.00
_cell.angle_gamma   90.00
#
_symmetry.space_group_name_H-M   'P 1'
#
loop_
_entity.id
_entity.type
_entity.pdbx_description
1 polymer ?
#
loop_
_entity_poly.entity_id
_entity_poly.type
_entity_poly.pdbx_seq_one_letter_code
_entity_poly.pdbx_strand_id
1 'polypeptide(L)'
;MAAREPPKSSVGSRPSLFRATSSTQGAGAASNDPLHPPRRAQTFQNGAAVAPLSKATPPEEIERPDAFETGQDADEDEDDGIDPGRGSVDLDDLPIELVSLTDSFVDALTSKVHKTPPSIDNVAQLFQDFYLSASSHVNTHISALATRQSRANSPAPPSKLTPAGRLRAKAASIGSKDKPQNIPKPDTERQMITAEELAEKKKARKALEAKRAMLEEAVERRLCEGLYNRIYRHRSTQDQAQDDKLRSKTAALALVGIGPADLGIDLGEDTTEAPAAAVQRAEEIRGWLEQARKDLIRMHEKRYPLGKLNHLKAAHKSIVDTLAHFHPSASADEIMPMLIFTLITLPPEHLNVISDPHTA
;
A
#
# COMPACT_ATOMS: atom_id res chain seq x y z
N MET A 1 21.93 -71.27 26.89
CA MET A 1 20.99 -70.40 26.12
C MET A 1 21.72 -69.85 24.90
N ALA A 2 20.99 -69.42 23.87
CA ALA A 2 21.48 -68.91 22.58
C ALA A 2 21.75 -67.38 22.63
N ALA A 3 22.45 -66.73 21.67
CA ALA A 3 23.51 -67.16 20.75
C ALA A 3 24.15 -65.95 19.99
N ARG A 4 25.47 -66.05 19.70
CA ARG A 4 26.24 -65.62 18.49
C ARG A 4 26.16 -64.18 17.90
N GLU A 5 27.35 -63.63 17.63
CA GLU A 5 27.70 -62.45 16.80
C GLU A 5 28.05 -62.82 15.32
N PRO A 6 28.46 -61.88 14.41
CA PRO A 6 28.17 -60.43 14.27
C PRO A 6 27.40 -60.16 12.92
N PRO A 7 27.93 -59.67 11.75
CA PRO A 7 29.19 -59.04 11.30
C PRO A 7 29.03 -57.54 10.86
N LYS A 8 29.85 -57.01 9.93
CA LYS A 8 29.72 -55.70 9.24
C LYS A 8 30.20 -55.76 7.78
N SER A 9 29.58 -55.00 6.86
CA SER A 9 30.05 -54.67 5.49
C SER A 9 29.05 -53.71 4.82
N SER A 10 29.31 -52.88 3.80
CA SER A 10 30.44 -52.05 3.34
C SER A 10 30.09 -51.56 1.92
N VAL A 11 30.37 -50.30 1.61
CA VAL A 11 30.08 -49.53 0.36
C VAL A 11 30.26 -50.28 -0.98
N GLY A 12 29.41 -50.03 -1.99
CA GLY A 12 29.70 -50.36 -3.41
C GLY A 12 28.61 -50.06 -4.47
N SER A 13 28.99 -49.28 -5.50
CA SER A 13 28.44 -49.19 -6.89
C SER A 13 26.95 -48.96 -7.23
N ARG A 14 26.70 -47.85 -7.94
CA ARG A 14 25.80 -47.71 -9.13
C ARG A 14 26.55 -48.24 -10.40
N PRO A 15 26.00 -48.37 -11.64
CA PRO A 15 24.77 -47.73 -12.16
C PRO A 15 23.87 -48.51 -13.19
N SER A 16 22.80 -47.83 -13.60
CA SER A 16 22.27 -47.73 -14.99
C SER A 16 21.15 -48.64 -15.53
N LEU A 17 20.27 -47.98 -16.31
CA LEU A 17 19.57 -48.40 -17.54
C LEU A 17 18.69 -49.67 -17.57
N PHE A 18 17.37 -49.47 -17.65
CA PHE A 18 16.46 -49.88 -18.76
C PHE A 18 15.06 -49.22 -18.53
N ARG A 19 14.10 -49.17 -19.47
CA ARG A 19 14.10 -48.67 -20.85
C ARG A 19 12.63 -48.40 -21.24
N ALA A 20 12.34 -47.26 -21.84
CA ALA A 20 11.00 -46.75 -22.14
C ALA A 20 10.07 -47.65 -22.98
N THR A 21 8.76 -47.42 -22.85
CA THR A 21 7.74 -47.66 -23.89
C THR A 21 6.87 -46.43 -24.10
N SER A 22 7.20 -45.60 -25.09
CA SER A 22 6.31 -44.54 -25.59
C SER A 22 6.49 -44.35 -27.10
N SER A 23 5.39 -44.53 -27.83
CA SER A 23 5.24 -44.42 -29.29
C SER A 23 3.80 -43.90 -29.50
N THR A 24 3.45 -43.08 -30.50
CA THR A 24 4.14 -42.68 -31.74
C THR A 24 3.73 -41.25 -32.14
N GLN A 25 4.66 -40.51 -32.78
CA GLN A 25 4.40 -39.49 -33.84
C GLN A 25 3.56 -38.22 -33.47
N GLY A 26 3.76 -37.08 -34.13
CA GLY A 26 4.78 -36.75 -35.14
C GLY A 26 4.48 -35.43 -35.89
N ALA A 27 5.54 -34.85 -36.50
CA ALA A 27 5.57 -33.58 -37.23
C ALA A 27 5.28 -32.30 -36.39
N GLY A 28 5.90 -31.15 -36.66
CA GLY A 28 6.94 -30.84 -37.66
C GLY A 28 7.82 -29.66 -37.19
N ALA A 29 8.95 -29.45 -37.86
CA ALA A 29 9.95 -28.46 -37.46
C ALA A 29 10.06 -27.28 -38.45
N ALA A 30 10.27 -26.07 -37.94
CA ALA A 30 11.12 -25.04 -38.55
C ALA A 30 11.45 -23.90 -37.58
N SER A 31 12.71 -23.50 -37.61
CA SER A 31 13.36 -22.32 -37.00
C SER A 31 12.61 -20.98 -37.12
N ASN A 32 12.68 -20.13 -36.09
CA ASN A 32 13.54 -18.92 -36.06
C ASN A 32 13.30 -18.01 -34.83
N ASP A 33 14.39 -17.52 -34.24
CA ASP A 33 14.48 -16.31 -33.40
C ASP A 33 14.80 -15.11 -34.37
N PRO A 34 14.62 -13.80 -34.07
CA PRO A 34 14.50 -13.20 -32.73
C PRO A 34 13.47 -12.06 -32.52
N LEU A 35 13.33 -11.66 -31.25
CA LEU A 35 13.05 -10.30 -30.74
C LEU A 35 12.04 -9.39 -31.48
N HIS A 36 10.77 -9.38 -31.04
CA HIS A 36 9.99 -8.13 -30.96
C HIS A 36 8.78 -8.21 -30.01
N PRO A 37 8.50 -7.19 -29.17
CA PRO A 37 7.23 -7.07 -28.45
C PRO A 37 6.07 -6.66 -29.38
N PRO A 38 4.82 -7.06 -29.08
CA PRO A 38 3.65 -6.80 -29.92
C PRO A 38 3.25 -5.32 -29.94
N ARG A 39 3.00 -4.78 -31.15
CA ARG A 39 2.55 -3.39 -31.36
C ARG A 39 1.09 -3.19 -30.95
N ARG A 40 0.82 -2.07 -30.25
CA ARG A 40 -0.53 -1.55 -29.96
C ARG A 40 -1.15 -0.94 -31.24
N ALA A 41 -2.47 -0.98 -31.36
CA ALA A 41 -3.20 -0.56 -32.57
C ALA A 41 -3.17 0.97 -32.82
N GLN A 42 -3.43 1.36 -34.08
CA GLN A 42 -3.40 2.74 -34.59
C GLN A 42 -4.80 3.34 -34.79
N THR A 43 -5.01 4.59 -34.37
CA THR A 43 -6.06 5.53 -34.80
C THR A 43 -5.72 6.91 -34.20
N PHE A 44 -5.62 8.05 -34.89
CA PHE A 44 -5.61 8.37 -36.33
C PHE A 44 -4.55 9.46 -36.59
N GLN A 45 -4.17 9.66 -37.85
CA GLN A 45 -3.31 10.78 -38.27
C GLN A 45 -4.14 12.00 -38.69
N ASN A 46 -3.61 13.19 -38.42
CA ASN A 46 -3.72 14.36 -39.29
C ASN A 46 -2.41 15.15 -39.11
N GLY A 47 -1.83 15.66 -40.20
CA GLY A 47 -0.47 16.21 -40.16
C GLY A 47 -0.28 17.44 -41.05
N ALA A 48 0.82 18.14 -40.81
CA ALA A 48 1.35 19.22 -41.65
C ALA A 48 2.89 19.08 -41.73
N ALA A 49 3.48 19.65 -42.79
CA ALA A 49 4.88 19.41 -43.19
C ALA A 49 5.95 20.05 -42.28
N VAL A 50 7.22 19.73 -42.53
CA VAL A 50 8.39 20.09 -41.68
C VAL A 50 9.48 20.78 -42.52
N ALA A 51 10.17 21.77 -41.90
CA ALA A 51 11.47 22.37 -42.30
C ALA A 51 11.48 23.31 -43.54
N PRO A 52 12.52 24.18 -43.74
CA PRO A 52 13.77 24.31 -42.97
C PRO A 52 14.23 25.74 -42.54
N LEU A 53 14.80 25.81 -41.33
CA LEU A 53 16.07 26.49 -40.91
C LEU A 53 16.58 27.79 -41.61
N SER A 54 16.71 28.92 -40.87
CA SER A 54 18.02 29.57 -40.49
C SER A 54 17.97 31.06 -40.03
N LYS A 55 18.81 31.39 -39.02
CA LYS A 55 19.40 32.70 -38.58
C LYS A 55 18.71 34.07 -38.85
N ALA A 56 18.40 34.81 -37.77
CA ALA A 56 18.76 36.22 -37.51
C ALA A 56 18.40 36.64 -36.05
N THR A 57 18.89 37.80 -35.57
CA THR A 57 18.74 38.34 -34.19
C THR A 57 17.76 39.56 -34.13
N PRO A 58 17.45 40.20 -32.96
CA PRO A 58 16.12 40.76 -32.65
C PRO A 58 15.91 42.23 -33.10
N PRO A 59 14.71 42.79 -32.86
CA PRO A 59 14.60 43.71 -31.73
C PRO A 59 13.25 43.73 -30.95
N GLU A 60 13.33 44.33 -29.77
CA GLU A 60 12.29 45.02 -28.96
C GLU A 60 11.13 44.24 -28.31
N GLU A 61 10.90 44.60 -27.04
CA GLU A 61 9.97 43.97 -26.11
C GLU A 61 8.65 44.74 -26.06
N ILE A 62 7.53 44.03 -26.12
CA ILE A 62 6.22 44.54 -25.70
C ILE A 62 5.67 43.52 -24.71
N GLU A 63 5.74 43.87 -23.43
CA GLU A 63 5.29 43.02 -22.33
C GLU A 63 3.82 42.60 -22.54
N ARG A 64 3.63 41.29 -22.66
CA ARG A 64 2.33 40.64 -22.47
C ARG A 64 2.48 39.85 -21.17
N PRO A 65 1.69 40.13 -20.11
CA PRO A 65 1.77 39.34 -18.89
C PRO A 65 1.42 37.88 -19.21
N ASP A 66 2.25 36.96 -18.72
CA ASP A 66 2.10 35.54 -19.05
C ASP A 66 0.87 34.93 -18.34
N ALA A 67 0.20 34.00 -19.02
CA ALA A 67 -1.04 33.39 -18.56
C ALA A 67 -0.82 32.29 -17.49
N PHE A 68 0.34 32.29 -16.83
CA PHE A 68 0.76 31.30 -15.83
C PHE A 68 1.03 31.87 -14.42
N GLU A 69 1.16 33.19 -14.25
CA GLU A 69 1.46 33.78 -12.93
C GLU A 69 0.21 34.10 -12.08
N THR A 70 -1.00 34.03 -12.64
CA THR A 70 -2.26 34.16 -11.88
C THR A 70 -2.65 32.83 -11.21
N GLY A 71 -1.75 32.28 -10.40
CA GLY A 71 -1.91 31.01 -9.67
C GLY A 71 -1.64 31.08 -8.16
N GLN A 72 -1.08 32.17 -7.66
CA GLN A 72 -0.89 32.39 -6.21
C GLN A 72 -2.21 32.83 -5.55
N ASP A 73 -3.07 31.84 -5.25
CA ASP A 73 -4.10 31.86 -4.18
C ASP A 73 -4.94 30.55 -4.24
N ALA A 74 -4.28 29.38 -4.30
CA ALA A 74 -4.93 28.07 -4.23
C ALA A 74 -4.02 26.99 -3.64
N ASP A 75 -4.56 26.26 -2.66
CA ASP A 75 -4.08 24.98 -2.15
C ASP A 75 -2.61 24.93 -1.64
N GLU A 76 -2.26 25.79 -0.68
CA GLU A 76 -1.21 25.51 0.33
C GLU A 76 -1.68 24.39 1.31
N ASP A 77 -2.00 23.20 0.78
CA ASP A 77 -2.03 21.96 1.56
C ASP A 77 -0.60 21.39 1.55
N GLU A 78 0.19 21.64 2.60
CA GLU A 78 1.49 20.97 2.80
C GLU A 78 1.28 19.45 2.89
N ASP A 79 1.81 18.68 1.94
CA ASP A 79 1.82 17.21 1.94
C ASP A 79 2.88 16.66 2.93
N ASP A 80 2.76 17.03 4.21
CA ASP A 80 3.49 16.34 5.28
C ASP A 80 2.90 14.93 5.39
N GLY A 81 3.61 13.96 4.83
CA GLY A 81 3.12 12.70 4.24
C GLY A 81 2.45 11.67 5.16
N ILE A 82 1.47 12.10 5.96
CA ILE A 82 0.56 11.29 6.75
C ILE A 82 -0.78 11.27 6.02
N ASP A 83 -1.00 10.24 5.18
CA ASP A 83 -2.29 9.93 4.57
C ASP A 83 -3.40 9.97 5.65
N PRO A 84 -4.31 10.97 5.63
CA PRO A 84 -5.24 11.20 6.73
C PRO A 84 -6.34 10.14 6.81
N GLY A 85 -6.39 9.18 5.87
CA GLY A 85 -7.21 7.98 5.95
C GLY A 85 -6.59 6.84 6.78
N ARG A 86 -5.29 6.93 7.13
CA ARG A 86 -4.51 5.85 7.79
C ARG A 86 -4.19 6.12 9.26
N GLY A 87 -4.98 6.95 9.92
CA GLY A 87 -4.91 7.19 11.37
C GLY A 87 -5.13 5.92 12.20
N SER A 88 -4.93 6.01 13.52
CA SER A 88 -5.10 4.87 14.43
C SER A 88 -6.54 4.33 14.39
N VAL A 89 -6.72 3.19 13.72
CA VAL A 89 -8.04 2.64 13.45
C VAL A 89 -8.68 2.07 14.71
N ASP A 90 -9.85 2.60 15.06
CA ASP A 90 -10.68 2.15 16.17
C ASP A 90 -11.48 0.88 15.78
N LEU A 91 -11.62 -0.04 16.72
CA LEU A 91 -12.30 -1.33 16.52
C LEU A 91 -13.78 -1.29 16.97
N ASP A 92 -14.21 -0.24 17.66
CA ASP A 92 -15.61 -0.08 18.07
C ASP A 92 -16.51 0.50 16.95
N ASP A 93 -15.91 1.02 15.87
CA ASP A 93 -16.61 1.68 14.75
C ASP A 93 -16.93 0.75 13.55
N LEU A 94 -16.66 -0.57 13.68
CA LEU A 94 -17.01 -1.58 12.67
C LEU A 94 -18.51 -1.94 12.66
N PRO A 95 -19.14 -2.05 11.48
CA PRO A 95 -20.42 -2.73 11.30
C PRO A 95 -20.42 -4.17 11.85
N ILE A 96 -21.51 -4.55 12.52
CA ILE A 96 -21.65 -5.87 13.17
C ILE A 96 -21.57 -7.04 12.18
N GLU A 97 -21.94 -6.81 10.91
CA GLU A 97 -21.80 -7.78 9.83
C GLU A 97 -20.32 -8.08 9.53
N LEU A 98 -19.44 -7.07 9.59
CA LEU A 98 -18.00 -7.23 9.37
C LEU A 98 -17.31 -7.84 10.59
N VAL A 99 -17.76 -7.50 11.80
CA VAL A 99 -17.33 -8.19 13.04
C VAL A 99 -17.65 -9.68 12.96
N SER A 100 -18.90 -10.03 12.66
CA SER A 100 -19.36 -11.42 12.55
C SER A 100 -18.65 -12.20 11.42
N LEU A 101 -18.42 -11.56 10.27
CA LEU A 101 -17.66 -12.13 9.15
C LEU A 101 -16.21 -12.43 9.55
N THR A 102 -15.55 -11.49 10.25
CA THR A 102 -14.17 -11.65 10.71
C THR A 102 -14.04 -12.76 11.75
N ASP A 103 -14.88 -12.72 12.79
CA ASP A 103 -14.82 -13.68 13.90
C ASP A 103 -15.13 -15.10 13.41
N SER A 104 -16.11 -15.26 12.51
CA SER A 104 -16.43 -16.54 11.85
C SER A 104 -15.27 -17.10 11.02
N PHE A 105 -14.52 -16.24 10.32
CA PHE A 105 -13.34 -16.64 9.55
C PHE A 105 -12.15 -17.03 10.47
N VAL A 106 -11.96 -16.29 11.57
CA VAL A 106 -10.98 -16.63 12.60
C VAL A 106 -11.33 -17.98 13.26
N ASP A 107 -12.59 -18.22 13.60
CA ASP A 107 -13.06 -19.51 14.13
C ASP A 107 -12.87 -20.66 13.12
N ALA A 108 -13.23 -20.44 11.85
CA ALA A 108 -13.05 -21.43 10.80
C ALA A 108 -11.57 -21.84 10.65
N LEU A 109 -10.65 -20.86 10.57
CA LEU A 109 -9.22 -21.13 10.49
C LEU A 109 -8.63 -21.68 11.79
N THR A 110 -9.09 -21.23 12.97
CA THR A 110 -8.55 -21.71 14.26
C THR A 110 -8.98 -23.15 14.57
N SER A 111 -10.15 -23.57 14.06
CA SER A 111 -10.72 -24.91 14.25
C SER A 111 -9.75 -26.06 13.89
N LYS A 112 -9.83 -27.16 14.63
CA LYS A 112 -8.96 -28.35 14.47
C LYS A 112 -9.60 -29.42 13.57
N VAL A 113 -10.23 -29.01 12.47
CA VAL A 113 -11.03 -29.90 11.59
C VAL A 113 -10.16 -30.83 10.72
N HIS A 114 -8.89 -30.51 10.50
CA HIS A 114 -7.99 -31.30 9.65
C HIS A 114 -6.80 -31.89 10.41
N LYS A 115 -6.44 -33.14 10.09
CA LYS A 115 -5.29 -33.86 10.67
C LYS A 115 -3.95 -33.23 10.29
N THR A 116 -3.88 -32.67 9.09
CA THR A 116 -2.74 -31.87 8.60
C THR A 116 -3.17 -30.41 8.58
N PRO A 117 -2.37 -29.48 9.15
CA PRO A 117 -2.66 -28.05 9.04
C PRO A 117 -2.51 -27.56 7.58
N PRO A 118 -3.20 -26.49 7.16
CA PRO A 118 -2.98 -25.87 5.86
C PRO A 118 -1.54 -25.31 5.76
N SER A 119 -1.00 -25.24 4.55
CA SER A 119 0.24 -24.49 4.28
C SER A 119 -0.02 -22.98 4.36
N ILE A 120 1.06 -22.19 4.49
CA ILE A 120 0.96 -20.73 4.51
C ILE A 120 0.32 -20.17 3.23
N ASP A 121 0.58 -20.79 2.07
CA ASP A 121 0.06 -20.38 0.75
C ASP A 121 -1.47 -20.58 0.67
N ASN A 122 -1.98 -21.68 1.25
CA ASN A 122 -3.42 -21.92 1.32
C ASN A 122 -4.10 -20.97 2.33
N VAL A 123 -3.42 -20.60 3.42
CA VAL A 123 -3.91 -19.55 4.33
C VAL A 123 -3.92 -18.20 3.63
N ALA A 124 -2.88 -17.86 2.87
CA ALA A 124 -2.81 -16.61 2.10
C ALA A 124 -3.95 -16.52 1.06
N GLN A 125 -4.25 -17.60 0.32
CA GLN A 125 -5.40 -17.61 -0.60
C GLN A 125 -6.72 -17.38 0.14
N LEU A 126 -6.94 -18.04 1.28
CA LEU A 126 -8.15 -17.84 2.09
C LEU A 126 -8.27 -16.40 2.63
N PHE A 127 -7.15 -15.73 2.93
CA PHE A 127 -7.12 -14.30 3.24
C PHE A 127 -7.52 -13.46 2.03
N GLN A 128 -7.00 -13.73 0.82
CA GLN A 128 -7.41 -13.02 -0.41
C GLN A 128 -8.91 -13.17 -0.70
N ASP A 129 -9.45 -14.38 -0.57
CA ASP A 129 -10.88 -14.64 -0.72
C ASP A 129 -11.72 -13.89 0.33
N PHE A 130 -11.21 -13.78 1.57
CA PHE A 130 -11.81 -12.99 2.65
C PHE A 130 -11.78 -11.48 2.35
N TYR A 131 -10.66 -10.91 1.90
CA TYR A 131 -10.55 -9.48 1.58
C TYR A 131 -11.56 -9.07 0.49
N LEU A 132 -11.75 -9.91 -0.54
CA LEU A 132 -12.77 -9.70 -1.57
C LEU A 132 -14.20 -9.69 -0.99
N SER A 133 -14.49 -10.59 -0.04
CA SER A 133 -15.77 -10.63 0.67
C SER A 133 -15.97 -9.39 1.55
N ALA A 134 -14.98 -9.06 2.39
CA ALA A 134 -15.01 -7.92 3.30
C ALA A 134 -15.19 -6.59 2.54
N SER A 135 -14.47 -6.37 1.44
CA SER A 135 -14.63 -5.15 0.64
C SER A 135 -16.03 -5.04 0.03
N SER A 136 -16.68 -6.15 -0.36
CA SER A 136 -18.09 -6.14 -0.80
C SER A 136 -19.05 -5.67 0.30
N HIS A 137 -18.83 -6.14 1.53
CA HIS A 137 -19.59 -5.70 2.70
C HIS A 137 -19.32 -4.21 3.04
N VAL A 138 -18.06 -3.76 3.01
CA VAL A 138 -17.72 -2.33 3.22
C VAL A 138 -18.36 -1.44 2.15
N ASN A 139 -18.24 -1.77 0.87
CA ASN A 139 -18.85 -0.99 -0.21
C ASN A 139 -20.38 -0.92 -0.10
N THR A 140 -21.02 -1.99 0.39
CA THR A 140 -22.46 -2.02 0.69
C THR A 140 -22.80 -1.06 1.84
N HIS A 141 -22.02 -1.08 2.94
CA HIS A 141 -22.20 -0.17 4.08
C HIS A 141 -21.97 1.30 3.69
N ILE A 142 -20.90 1.61 2.97
CA ILE A 142 -20.60 2.97 2.48
C ILE A 142 -21.71 3.47 1.53
N SER A 143 -22.27 2.59 0.68
CA SER A 143 -23.42 2.94 -0.17
C SER A 143 -24.69 3.22 0.64
N ALA A 144 -24.91 2.50 1.75
CA ALA A 144 -26.01 2.77 2.69
C ALA A 144 -25.80 4.10 3.46
N LEU A 145 -24.56 4.49 3.77
CA LEU A 145 -24.25 5.80 4.34
C LEU A 145 -24.45 6.93 3.32
N ALA A 146 -23.95 6.78 2.10
CA ALA A 146 -24.06 7.78 1.04
C ALA A 146 -25.53 8.09 0.68
N THR A 147 -26.38 7.07 0.61
CA THR A 147 -27.83 7.24 0.38
C THR A 147 -28.55 7.89 1.56
N ARG A 148 -28.13 7.64 2.80
CA ARG A 148 -28.63 8.35 4.00
C ARG A 148 -28.22 9.83 4.00
N GLN A 149 -26.96 10.15 3.71
CA GLN A 149 -26.47 11.53 3.60
C GLN A 149 -27.19 12.31 2.49
N SER A 150 -27.29 11.74 1.29
CA SER A 150 -28.02 12.33 0.16
C SER A 150 -29.49 12.65 0.50
N ARG A 151 -30.14 11.82 1.34
CA ARG A 151 -31.49 12.07 1.85
C ARG A 151 -31.56 13.15 2.95
N ALA A 152 -30.49 13.33 3.73
CA ALA A 152 -30.43 14.36 4.78
C ALA A 152 -30.15 15.76 4.21
N ASN A 153 -29.26 15.87 3.21
CA ASN A 153 -28.94 17.12 2.51
C ASN A 153 -29.99 17.52 1.46
N SER A 154 -30.98 16.66 1.17
CA SER A 154 -32.09 17.02 0.29
C SER A 154 -33.11 17.89 1.05
N PRO A 155 -33.45 19.11 0.56
CA PRO A 155 -34.44 19.96 1.22
C PRO A 155 -35.78 19.23 1.32
N ALA A 156 -36.34 19.18 2.53
CA ALA A 156 -37.47 18.31 2.83
C ALA A 156 -38.66 18.58 1.88
N PRO A 157 -39.22 17.53 1.22
CA PRO A 157 -40.33 17.73 0.30
C PRO A 157 -41.52 18.35 1.06
N PRO A 158 -42.18 19.39 0.50
CA PRO A 158 -43.12 20.22 1.23
C PRO A 158 -44.21 19.38 1.88
N SER A 159 -44.38 19.58 3.19
CA SER A 159 -45.07 18.62 4.07
C SER A 159 -46.46 18.26 3.58
N LYS A 160 -46.61 17.00 3.15
CA LYS A 160 -47.87 16.27 2.96
C LYS A 160 -48.98 17.12 2.32
N LEU A 161 -48.86 17.42 1.01
CA LEU A 161 -50.02 17.81 0.21
C LEU A 161 -51.15 16.79 0.43
N THR A 162 -52.24 17.25 1.03
CA THR A 162 -53.39 16.40 1.36
C THR A 162 -54.02 15.81 0.10
N PRO A 163 -54.82 14.73 0.19
CA PRO A 163 -55.47 14.14 -0.99
C PRO A 163 -56.25 15.15 -1.85
N ALA A 164 -56.85 16.18 -1.23
CA ALA A 164 -57.51 17.29 -1.91
C ALA A 164 -56.56 18.12 -2.79
N GLY A 165 -55.31 18.34 -2.36
CA GLY A 165 -54.29 19.07 -3.13
C GLY A 165 -53.92 18.37 -4.43
N ARG A 166 -53.78 17.03 -4.41
CA ARG A 166 -53.50 16.22 -5.62
C ARG A 166 -54.62 16.34 -6.67
N LEU A 167 -55.89 16.40 -6.24
CA LEU A 167 -57.02 16.55 -7.15
C LEU A 167 -57.05 17.95 -7.80
N ARG A 168 -56.78 19.01 -7.03
CA ARG A 168 -56.75 20.39 -7.55
C ARG A 168 -55.64 20.60 -8.58
N ALA A 169 -54.47 20.01 -8.36
CA ALA A 169 -53.35 20.04 -9.31
C ALA A 169 -53.65 19.32 -10.64
N LYS A 170 -54.51 18.29 -10.64
CA LYS A 170 -54.97 17.62 -11.87
C LYS A 170 -56.08 18.40 -12.58
N ALA A 171 -56.99 19.04 -11.84
CA ALA A 171 -58.07 19.85 -12.43
C ALA A 171 -57.56 21.06 -13.23
N ALA A 172 -56.47 21.70 -12.78
CA ALA A 172 -55.85 22.84 -13.46
C ALA A 172 -55.24 22.51 -14.85
N SER A 173 -55.14 21.23 -15.22
CA SER A 173 -54.49 20.75 -16.45
C SER A 173 -55.44 20.48 -17.62
N ILE A 174 -56.76 20.59 -17.44
CA ILE A 174 -57.76 20.02 -18.37
C ILE A 174 -58.70 21.08 -19.00
N GLY A 175 -58.56 22.36 -18.65
CA GLY A 175 -59.47 23.42 -19.13
C GLY A 175 -58.77 24.72 -19.53
N SER A 176 -58.22 24.79 -20.74
CA SER A 176 -57.97 26.05 -21.47
C SER A 176 -57.68 25.78 -22.95
N LYS A 177 -58.55 26.28 -23.83
CA LYS A 177 -58.36 26.30 -25.28
C LYS A 177 -58.84 27.66 -25.82
N ASP A 178 -58.01 28.69 -25.66
CA ASP A 178 -57.76 29.66 -26.73
C ASP A 178 -56.70 30.71 -26.38
N LYS A 179 -55.82 30.98 -27.36
CA LYS A 179 -54.84 32.08 -27.50
C LYS A 179 -53.77 32.30 -26.41
N PRO A 180 -52.67 33.01 -26.75
CA PRO A 180 -51.45 32.98 -25.95
C PRO A 180 -51.27 34.21 -25.06
N GLN A 181 -50.91 33.99 -23.79
CA GLN A 181 -50.04 34.91 -23.07
C GLN A 181 -48.88 34.17 -22.42
N ASN A 182 -47.76 34.90 -22.40
CA ASN A 182 -46.48 34.49 -21.84
C ASN A 182 -46.61 34.21 -20.34
N ILE A 183 -46.59 32.93 -19.96
CA ILE A 183 -46.40 32.49 -18.58
C ILE A 183 -45.15 31.60 -18.61
N PRO A 184 -44.14 31.85 -17.75
CA PRO A 184 -42.95 31.01 -17.70
C PRO A 184 -43.33 29.56 -17.45
N LYS A 185 -42.60 28.63 -18.09
CA LYS A 185 -42.59 27.26 -17.60
C LYS A 185 -42.10 27.30 -16.14
N PRO A 186 -42.64 26.47 -15.24
CA PRO A 186 -41.80 25.91 -14.21
C PRO A 186 -40.84 24.95 -14.93
N ASP A 187 -39.80 25.51 -15.55
CA ASP A 187 -38.61 24.71 -15.78
C ASP A 187 -38.22 24.16 -14.42
N THR A 188 -37.93 22.86 -14.36
CA THR A 188 -37.10 22.34 -13.28
C THR A 188 -35.71 22.93 -13.54
N GLU A 189 -35.55 24.20 -13.15
CA GLU A 189 -34.28 24.89 -13.21
C GLU A 189 -33.25 23.95 -12.60
N ARG A 190 -32.18 23.72 -13.35
CA ARG A 190 -31.02 23.01 -12.82
C ARG A 190 -30.46 23.95 -11.78
N GLN A 191 -30.91 23.81 -10.53
CA GLN A 191 -30.50 24.66 -9.43
C GLN A 191 -28.98 24.71 -9.49
N MET A 192 -28.46 25.94 -9.66
CA MET A 192 -27.03 26.17 -9.77
C MET A 192 -26.44 25.78 -8.43
N ILE A 193 -25.94 24.54 -8.36
CA ILE A 193 -25.31 23.98 -7.16
C ILE A 193 -24.28 25.01 -6.72
N THR A 194 -24.46 25.56 -5.52
CA THR A 194 -23.63 26.68 -5.08
C THR A 194 -22.18 26.21 -4.97
N ALA A 195 -21.20 27.12 -5.07
CA ALA A 195 -19.80 26.75 -4.89
C ALA A 195 -19.58 26.06 -3.53
N GLU A 196 -20.33 26.49 -2.51
CA GLU A 196 -20.41 25.89 -1.17
C GLU A 196 -21.02 24.48 -1.19
N GLU A 197 -22.20 24.26 -1.77
CA GLU A 197 -22.81 22.92 -1.92
C GLU A 197 -21.91 21.95 -2.70
N LEU A 198 -21.18 22.44 -3.70
CA LEU A 198 -20.22 21.64 -4.48
C LEU A 198 -18.99 21.28 -3.62
N ALA A 199 -18.47 22.23 -2.84
CA ALA A 199 -17.38 22.00 -1.90
C ALA A 199 -17.79 21.04 -0.77
N GLU A 200 -18.97 21.19 -0.18
CA GLU A 200 -19.53 20.25 0.79
C GLU A 200 -19.66 18.85 0.19
N LYS A 201 -20.17 18.74 -1.05
CA LYS A 201 -20.31 17.46 -1.75
C LYS A 201 -18.94 16.81 -2.08
N LYS A 202 -17.92 17.61 -2.41
CA LYS A 202 -16.52 17.16 -2.57
C LYS A 202 -15.98 16.64 -1.22
N LYS A 203 -16.20 17.38 -0.13
CA LYS A 203 -15.78 17.03 1.24
C LYS A 203 -16.49 15.78 1.75
N ALA A 204 -17.80 15.65 1.55
CA ALA A 204 -18.58 14.47 1.91
C ALA A 204 -18.12 13.21 1.15
N ARG A 205 -17.77 13.35 -0.14
CA ARG A 205 -17.15 12.25 -0.90
C ARG A 205 -15.78 11.85 -0.31
N LYS A 206 -14.88 12.82 -0.06
CA LYS A 206 -13.56 12.54 0.57
C LYS A 206 -13.73 11.86 1.94
N ALA A 207 -14.74 12.26 2.73
CA ALA A 207 -15.05 11.65 4.02
C ALA A 207 -15.61 10.22 3.94
N LEU A 208 -16.46 9.92 2.94
CA LEU A 208 -16.94 8.54 2.69
C LEU A 208 -15.81 7.63 2.20
N GLU A 209 -14.89 8.16 1.39
CA GLU A 209 -13.71 7.46 0.87
C GLU A 209 -12.70 7.18 1.99
N ALA A 210 -12.44 8.16 2.88
CA ALA A 210 -11.67 7.96 4.10
C ALA A 210 -12.33 6.93 5.05
N LYS A 211 -13.66 7.00 5.28
CA LYS A 211 -14.35 5.98 6.10
C LYS A 211 -14.38 4.60 5.43
N ARG A 212 -14.31 4.50 4.10
CA ARG A 212 -14.09 3.22 3.41
C ARG A 212 -12.72 2.64 3.79
N ALA A 213 -11.65 3.43 3.60
CA ALA A 213 -10.29 3.01 3.91
C ALA A 213 -10.16 2.57 5.38
N MET A 214 -10.62 3.42 6.32
CA MET A 214 -10.61 3.07 7.75
C MET A 214 -11.36 1.76 8.04
N LEU A 215 -12.49 1.47 7.39
CA LEU A 215 -13.21 0.20 7.61
C LEU A 215 -12.50 -1.02 7.01
N GLU A 216 -11.85 -0.89 5.86
CA GLU A 216 -11.07 -1.98 5.25
C GLU A 216 -9.83 -2.29 6.14
N GLU A 217 -9.13 -1.26 6.61
CA GLU A 217 -7.99 -1.37 7.55
C GLU A 217 -8.42 -1.88 8.95
N ALA A 218 -9.62 -1.55 9.43
CA ALA A 218 -10.14 -2.02 10.72
C ALA A 218 -10.42 -3.54 10.72
N VAL A 219 -10.96 -4.03 9.62
CA VAL A 219 -11.24 -5.46 9.41
C VAL A 219 -9.93 -6.24 9.31
N GLU A 220 -8.95 -5.75 8.54
CA GLU A 220 -7.62 -6.36 8.50
C GLU A 220 -6.97 -6.38 9.89
N ARG A 221 -7.00 -5.25 10.61
CA ARG A 221 -6.42 -5.18 11.95
C ARG A 221 -7.00 -6.23 12.89
N ARG A 222 -8.34 -6.37 12.95
CA ARG A 222 -9.02 -7.38 13.76
C ARG A 222 -8.64 -8.81 13.34
N LEU A 223 -8.60 -9.07 12.04
CA LEU A 223 -8.24 -10.36 11.46
C LEU A 223 -6.80 -10.78 11.82
N CYS A 224 -5.85 -9.91 11.53
CA CYS A 224 -4.42 -10.17 11.72
C CYS A 224 -4.05 -10.25 13.20
N GLU A 225 -4.59 -9.38 14.07
CA GLU A 225 -4.38 -9.48 15.53
C GLU A 225 -4.92 -10.81 16.09
N GLY A 226 -6.08 -11.29 15.61
CA GLY A 226 -6.69 -12.56 16.01
C GLY A 226 -5.93 -13.81 15.54
N LEU A 227 -5.32 -13.77 14.35
CA LEU A 227 -4.61 -14.91 13.76
C LEU A 227 -3.08 -14.85 13.88
N TYR A 228 -2.50 -13.76 14.40
CA TYR A 228 -1.05 -13.49 14.41
C TYR A 228 -0.21 -14.68 14.84
N ASN A 229 -0.55 -15.29 15.99
CA ASN A 229 0.18 -16.42 16.59
C ASN A 229 0.13 -17.72 15.76
N ARG A 230 -0.62 -17.76 14.65
CA ARG A 230 -0.70 -18.87 13.70
C ARG A 230 -0.07 -18.57 12.34
N ILE A 231 -0.10 -17.31 11.89
CA ILE A 231 0.51 -16.89 10.63
C ILE A 231 1.98 -16.50 10.81
N TYR A 232 2.33 -15.86 11.92
CA TYR A 232 3.69 -15.47 12.25
C TYR A 232 4.60 -16.68 12.40
N ARG A 233 5.67 -16.72 11.60
CA ARG A 233 6.64 -17.84 11.56
C ARG A 233 5.94 -19.20 11.40
N HIS A 234 4.93 -19.26 10.52
CA HIS A 234 4.17 -20.49 10.34
C HIS A 234 5.09 -21.67 9.98
N ARG A 235 4.86 -22.82 10.62
CA ARG A 235 5.72 -24.03 10.57
C ARG A 235 6.06 -24.61 9.18
N SER A 236 5.42 -24.14 8.11
CA SER A 236 5.73 -24.50 6.72
C SER A 236 6.82 -23.62 6.08
N THR A 237 7.13 -22.47 6.69
CA THR A 237 8.18 -21.53 6.29
C THR A 237 9.52 -21.90 6.93
N GLN A 238 10.57 -21.10 6.68
CA GLN A 238 11.84 -21.17 7.40
C GLN A 238 12.22 -19.82 8.04
N ASP A 239 11.26 -18.88 8.18
CA ASP A 239 11.52 -17.49 8.53
C ASP A 239 12.29 -17.34 9.85
N GLN A 240 11.89 -18.09 10.88
CA GLN A 240 12.57 -18.16 12.19
C GLN A 240 14.06 -18.52 12.04
N ALA A 241 14.37 -19.56 11.26
CA ALA A 241 15.75 -20.04 11.07
C ALA A 241 16.58 -19.11 10.18
N GLN A 242 15.94 -18.36 9.29
CA GLN A 242 16.58 -17.30 8.50
C GLN A 242 16.86 -16.06 9.37
N ASP A 243 15.92 -15.67 10.23
CA ASP A 243 16.13 -14.61 11.23
C ASP A 243 17.22 -14.96 12.26
N ASP A 244 17.26 -16.19 12.79
CA ASP A 244 18.34 -16.64 13.70
C ASP A 244 19.73 -16.58 13.03
N LYS A 245 19.78 -16.91 11.73
CA LYS A 245 20.98 -16.80 10.91
C LYS A 245 21.37 -15.35 10.64
N LEU A 246 20.39 -14.43 10.49
CA LEU A 246 20.66 -13.00 10.38
C LEU A 246 21.13 -12.41 11.72
N ARG A 247 20.45 -12.70 12.84
CA ARG A 247 20.87 -12.29 14.19
C ARG A 247 22.33 -12.65 14.47
N SER A 248 22.69 -13.90 14.19
CA SER A 248 24.03 -14.42 14.40
C SER A 248 25.09 -13.71 13.52
N LYS A 249 24.73 -13.34 12.28
CA LYS A 249 25.59 -12.52 11.40
C LYS A 249 25.71 -11.08 11.91
N THR A 250 24.58 -10.42 12.15
CA THR A 250 24.51 -9.01 12.60
C THR A 250 25.30 -8.82 13.89
N ALA A 251 25.15 -9.71 14.88
CA ALA A 251 25.95 -9.67 16.10
C ALA A 251 27.46 -9.78 15.83
N ALA A 252 27.88 -10.61 14.87
CA ALA A 252 29.28 -10.70 14.46
C ALA A 252 29.78 -9.43 13.74
N LEU A 253 28.96 -8.80 12.89
CA LEU A 253 29.30 -7.53 12.23
C LEU A 253 29.40 -6.36 13.24
N ALA A 254 28.50 -6.32 14.23
CA ALA A 254 28.56 -5.35 15.32
C ALA A 254 29.81 -5.53 16.20
N LEU A 255 30.28 -6.77 16.41
CA LEU A 255 31.54 -7.06 17.10
C LEU A 255 32.81 -6.71 16.27
N VAL A 256 32.70 -6.63 14.95
CA VAL A 256 33.77 -6.11 14.07
C VAL A 256 33.85 -4.59 14.11
N GLY A 257 32.74 -3.90 14.41
CA GLY A 257 32.69 -2.44 14.51
C GLY A 257 32.61 -1.72 13.16
N ILE A 258 31.94 -2.34 12.17
CA ILE A 258 31.74 -1.79 10.82
C ILE A 258 31.09 -0.40 10.90
N GLY A 259 31.74 0.61 10.31
CA GLY A 259 31.27 2.00 10.27
C GLY A 259 30.47 2.36 9.02
N PRO A 260 29.99 3.62 8.92
CA PRO A 260 29.33 4.15 7.72
C PRO A 260 30.22 4.10 6.47
N ALA A 261 31.51 4.46 6.61
CA ALA A 261 32.47 4.47 5.50
C ALA A 261 32.75 3.07 4.94
N ASP A 262 32.79 2.02 5.78
CA ASP A 262 32.93 0.61 5.35
C ASP A 262 31.76 0.14 4.47
N LEU A 263 30.61 0.81 4.58
CA LEU A 263 29.40 0.56 3.80
C LEU A 263 29.27 1.51 2.58
N GLY A 264 30.24 2.39 2.37
CA GLY A 264 30.31 3.31 1.23
C GLY A 264 29.55 4.63 1.39
N ILE A 265 29.28 5.08 2.62
CA ILE A 265 28.58 6.35 2.90
C ILE A 265 29.61 7.45 3.15
N ASP A 266 29.63 8.50 2.33
CA ASP A 266 30.59 9.61 2.45
C ASP A 266 29.95 10.83 3.14
N LEU A 267 29.98 10.81 4.47
CA LEU A 267 29.46 11.90 5.31
C LEU A 267 30.51 13.00 5.53
N GLY A 268 31.26 13.32 4.47
CA GLY A 268 32.37 14.25 4.47
C GLY A 268 33.52 13.78 5.35
N GLU A 269 33.89 12.50 5.27
CA GLU A 269 35.11 12.01 5.94
C GLU A 269 36.35 12.53 5.20
N ASP A 270 36.74 13.78 5.50
CA ASP A 270 38.04 14.30 5.15
C ASP A 270 39.11 13.32 5.69
N THR A 271 39.74 12.56 4.80
CA THR A 271 40.70 11.46 5.08
C THR A 271 41.98 11.88 5.83
N THR A 272 42.00 13.12 6.33
CA THR A 272 43.02 13.71 7.21
C THR A 272 42.59 13.69 8.70
N GLU A 273 41.32 13.41 9.01
CA GLU A 273 40.84 13.28 10.39
C GLU A 273 41.52 12.12 11.14
N ALA A 274 41.81 12.31 12.42
CA ALA A 274 42.39 11.27 13.27
C ALA A 274 41.38 10.14 13.52
N PRO A 275 41.80 8.88 13.70
CA PRO A 275 40.88 7.75 13.89
C PRO A 275 39.97 7.87 15.13
N ALA A 276 40.31 8.74 16.09
CA ALA A 276 39.45 9.06 17.22
C ALA A 276 38.24 9.95 16.83
N ALA A 277 38.33 10.75 15.76
CA ALA A 277 37.25 11.60 15.27
C ALA A 277 36.23 10.80 14.47
N ALA A 278 36.67 9.92 13.56
CA ALA A 278 35.79 8.99 12.84
C ALA A 278 34.92 8.13 13.79
N VAL A 279 35.48 7.65 14.90
CA VAL A 279 34.72 6.93 15.94
C VAL A 279 33.69 7.82 16.64
N GLN A 280 34.01 9.09 16.92
CA GLN A 280 33.03 10.04 17.48
C GLN A 280 31.90 10.34 16.50
N ARG A 281 32.23 10.60 15.23
CA ARG A 281 31.27 10.81 14.13
C ARG A 281 30.34 9.60 13.98
N ALA A 282 30.88 8.39 14.03
CA ALA A 282 30.10 7.15 13.99
C ALA A 282 29.14 7.01 15.19
N GLU A 283 29.57 7.37 16.41
CA GLU A 283 28.68 7.40 17.59
C GLU A 283 27.59 8.49 17.48
N GLU A 284 27.90 9.65 16.92
CA GLU A 284 26.90 10.71 16.64
C GLU A 284 25.84 10.23 15.64
N ILE A 285 26.27 9.64 14.52
CA ILE A 285 25.37 9.04 13.50
C ILE A 285 24.54 7.92 14.13
N ARG A 286 25.14 7.05 14.96
CA ARG A 286 24.40 6.06 15.75
C ARG A 286 23.37 6.73 16.66
N GLY A 287 23.68 7.88 17.26
CA GLY A 287 22.75 8.68 18.06
C GLY A 287 21.53 9.18 17.26
N TRP A 288 21.73 9.75 16.07
CA TRP A 288 20.63 10.20 15.20
C TRP A 288 19.73 9.04 14.73
N LEU A 289 20.31 7.91 14.34
CA LEU A 289 19.58 6.70 13.92
C LEU A 289 18.81 6.00 15.05
N GLU A 290 18.90 6.48 16.28
CA GLU A 290 18.16 5.91 17.42
C GLU A 290 16.64 5.95 17.22
N GLN A 291 16.09 6.98 16.56
CA GLN A 291 14.65 7.00 16.27
C GLN A 291 14.27 5.97 15.21
N ALA A 292 15.09 5.79 14.17
CA ALA A 292 14.89 4.73 13.18
C ALA A 292 14.94 3.33 13.81
N ARG A 293 15.89 3.07 14.72
CA ARG A 293 15.93 1.81 15.50
C ARG A 293 14.69 1.62 16.36
N LYS A 294 14.22 2.66 17.06
CA LYS A 294 12.98 2.62 17.86
C LYS A 294 11.75 2.26 17.03
N ASP A 295 11.61 2.82 15.82
CA ASP A 295 10.49 2.47 14.94
C ASP A 295 10.64 1.08 14.32
N LEU A 296 11.84 0.58 14.04
CA LEU A 296 12.03 -0.84 13.67
C LEU A 296 11.65 -1.81 14.81
N ILE A 297 11.87 -1.45 16.08
CA ILE A 297 11.39 -2.24 17.22
C ILE A 297 9.85 -2.19 17.30
N ARG A 298 9.25 -0.99 17.19
CA ARG A 298 7.78 -0.83 17.19
C ARG A 298 7.10 -1.53 16.02
N MET A 299 7.76 -1.62 14.86
CA MET A 299 7.30 -2.40 13.70
C MET A 299 7.11 -3.88 14.08
N HIS A 300 8.10 -4.47 14.76
CA HIS A 300 8.01 -5.86 15.23
C HIS A 300 6.88 -6.08 16.26
N GLU A 301 6.59 -5.08 17.09
CA GLU A 301 5.49 -5.13 18.06
C GLU A 301 4.09 -5.13 17.41
N LYS A 302 3.93 -4.65 16.17
CA LYS A 302 2.62 -4.61 15.50
C LYS A 302 2.23 -5.97 14.92
N ARG A 303 0.96 -6.31 15.09
CA ARG A 303 0.39 -7.60 14.68
C ARG A 303 -0.52 -7.53 13.44
N TYR A 304 -0.46 -6.42 12.71
CA TYR A 304 -1.25 -6.17 11.50
C TYR A 304 -0.42 -5.38 10.46
N PRO A 305 -0.61 -5.61 9.15
CA PRO A 305 0.23 -5.05 8.08
C PRO A 305 0.41 -3.54 8.12
N LEU A 306 -0.68 -2.75 8.16
CA LEU A 306 -0.61 -1.28 8.23
C LEU A 306 0.28 -0.79 9.39
N GLY A 307 0.20 -1.46 10.54
CA GLY A 307 1.00 -1.13 11.71
C GLY A 307 2.50 -1.33 11.44
N LYS A 308 2.87 -2.44 10.80
CA LYS A 308 4.26 -2.68 10.38
C LYS A 308 4.71 -1.64 9.34
N LEU A 309 3.90 -1.42 8.30
CA LEU A 309 4.19 -0.49 7.21
C LEU A 309 4.38 0.96 7.70
N ASN A 310 3.53 1.44 8.61
CA ASN A 310 3.63 2.80 9.14
C ASN A 310 4.91 3.01 9.96
N HIS A 311 5.34 2.02 10.76
CA HIS A 311 6.62 2.12 11.47
C HIS A 311 7.84 1.95 10.53
N LEU A 312 7.73 1.12 9.48
CA LEU A 312 8.77 1.04 8.45
C LEU A 312 8.94 2.38 7.69
N LYS A 313 7.83 3.07 7.38
CA LYS A 313 7.84 4.43 6.82
C LYS A 313 8.47 5.44 7.79
N ALA A 314 8.13 5.39 9.08
CA ALA A 314 8.72 6.27 10.09
C ALA A 314 10.23 6.05 10.22
N ALA A 315 10.69 4.79 10.28
CA ALA A 315 12.11 4.46 10.31
C ALA A 315 12.85 4.94 9.04
N HIS A 316 12.22 4.81 7.87
CA HIS A 316 12.75 5.36 6.62
C HIS A 316 12.84 6.89 6.63
N LYS A 317 11.80 7.62 7.11
CA LYS A 317 11.83 9.08 7.27
C LYS A 317 13.00 9.48 8.18
N SER A 318 13.15 8.87 9.35
CA SER A 318 14.28 9.15 10.25
C SER A 318 15.66 8.82 9.68
N ILE A 319 15.80 7.84 8.77
CA ILE A 319 17.05 7.58 8.04
C ILE A 319 17.33 8.69 7.02
N VAL A 320 16.32 9.16 6.28
CA VAL A 320 16.44 10.26 5.33
C VAL A 320 16.72 11.59 6.05
N ASP A 321 16.04 11.87 7.16
CA ASP A 321 16.29 13.03 8.02
C ASP A 321 17.74 13.03 8.56
N THR A 322 18.26 11.85 8.93
CA THR A 322 19.65 11.68 9.37
C THR A 322 20.64 11.94 8.23
N LEU A 323 20.39 11.38 7.04
CA LEU A 323 21.23 11.63 5.86
C LEU A 323 21.24 13.11 5.49
N ALA A 324 20.07 13.77 5.43
CA ALA A 324 19.97 15.19 5.14
C ALA A 324 20.67 16.09 6.17
N HIS A 325 20.79 15.66 7.44
CA HIS A 325 21.55 16.38 8.46
C HIS A 325 23.07 16.31 8.24
N PHE A 326 23.62 15.12 7.94
CA PHE A 326 25.07 14.94 7.77
C PHE A 326 25.58 15.23 6.36
N HIS A 327 24.75 14.99 5.33
CA HIS A 327 25.03 15.28 3.93
C HIS A 327 23.77 15.83 3.23
N PRO A 328 23.56 17.16 3.21
CA PRO A 328 22.38 17.78 2.59
C PRO A 328 22.19 17.52 1.08
N SER A 329 23.19 16.93 0.41
CA SER A 329 23.14 16.51 -0.99
C SER A 329 22.89 15.01 -1.17
N ALA A 330 22.54 14.29 -0.09
CA ALA A 330 22.44 12.83 -0.05
C ALA A 330 21.57 12.24 -1.16
N SER A 331 22.12 11.21 -1.82
CA SER A 331 21.49 10.53 -2.95
C SER A 331 20.90 9.17 -2.54
N ALA A 332 19.96 8.66 -3.36
CA ALA A 332 19.15 7.51 -2.99
C ALA A 332 19.93 6.20 -2.80
N ASP A 333 21.17 6.14 -3.30
CA ASP A 333 22.12 5.06 -3.12
C ASP A 333 22.73 4.99 -1.72
N GLU A 334 22.79 6.10 -0.96
CA GLU A 334 23.25 6.11 0.44
C GLU A 334 22.22 5.57 1.44
N ILE A 335 20.93 5.62 1.07
CA ILE A 335 19.82 5.18 1.92
C ILE A 335 19.92 3.69 2.26
N MET A 336 20.35 2.85 1.31
CA MET A 336 20.44 1.40 1.51
C MET A 336 21.61 1.01 2.45
N PRO A 337 22.86 1.49 2.23
CA PRO A 337 23.93 1.43 3.23
C PRO A 337 23.51 1.94 4.61
N MET A 338 22.82 3.09 4.69
CA MET A 338 22.41 3.66 5.98
C MET A 338 21.35 2.81 6.70
N LEU A 339 20.42 2.20 5.96
CA LEU A 339 19.51 1.18 6.49
C LEU A 339 20.26 -0.08 6.96
N ILE A 340 21.28 -0.53 6.22
CA ILE A 340 22.13 -1.66 6.63
C ILE A 340 22.89 -1.33 7.92
N PHE A 341 23.46 -0.12 8.06
CA PHE A 341 24.10 0.36 9.29
C PHE A 341 23.10 0.45 10.46
N THR A 342 21.88 0.92 10.20
CA THR A 342 20.78 0.95 11.19
C THR A 342 20.42 -0.45 11.67
N LEU A 343 20.40 -1.45 10.78
CA LEU A 343 20.13 -2.86 11.12
C LEU A 343 21.33 -3.56 11.78
N ILE A 344 22.57 -3.15 11.48
CA ILE A 344 23.78 -3.63 12.18
C ILE A 344 23.85 -3.10 13.61
N THR A 345 23.41 -1.87 13.83
CA THR A 345 23.41 -1.20 15.15
C THR A 345 22.13 -1.44 15.97
N LEU A 346 21.15 -2.18 15.42
CA LEU A 346 19.95 -2.61 16.12
C LEU A 346 20.26 -3.74 17.14
N PRO A 347 19.66 -3.74 18.35
CA PRO A 347 19.78 -4.88 19.26
C PRO A 347 19.29 -6.18 18.57
N PRO A 348 20.10 -7.25 18.52
CA PRO A 348 19.82 -8.40 17.66
C PRO A 348 18.53 -9.14 18.06
N GLU A 349 18.09 -9.04 19.31
CA GLU A 349 16.83 -9.63 19.79
C GLU A 349 15.59 -9.14 19.02
N HIS A 350 15.63 -7.92 18.47
CA HIS A 350 14.56 -7.32 17.68
C HIS A 350 14.74 -7.48 16.16
N LEU A 351 15.84 -8.09 15.70
CA LEU A 351 16.12 -8.29 14.28
C LEU A 351 15.32 -9.49 13.74
N ASN A 352 14.12 -9.21 13.22
CA ASN A 352 13.15 -10.19 12.74
C ASN A 352 12.74 -9.94 11.27
N VAL A 353 13.72 -9.47 10.47
CA VAL A 353 13.57 -8.83 9.15
C VAL A 353 13.04 -9.77 8.05
N ILE A 354 13.07 -11.09 8.23
CA ILE A 354 12.41 -12.04 7.30
C ILE A 354 10.96 -12.28 7.72
N SER A 355 10.72 -12.54 9.01
CA SER A 355 9.37 -12.88 9.50
C SER A 355 8.40 -11.70 9.46
N ASP A 356 8.89 -10.48 9.67
CA ASP A 356 8.04 -9.31 9.76
C ASP A 356 7.43 -8.86 8.43
N PRO A 357 8.18 -8.79 7.30
CA PRO A 357 7.60 -8.54 5.97
C PRO A 357 6.80 -9.72 5.41
N HIS A 358 7.13 -10.98 5.77
CA HIS A 358 6.31 -12.15 5.40
C HIS A 358 4.96 -12.23 6.15
N THR A 359 4.70 -11.27 7.06
CA THR A 359 3.42 -11.11 7.78
C THR A 359 2.91 -9.67 7.77
N ALA A 360 3.30 -8.94 6.72
CA ALA A 360 2.66 -7.72 6.25
C ALA A 360 1.97 -7.97 4.89
#